data_AF-A0A8B7SU65-F1
#
_entry.id   AF-A0A8B7SU65-F1
#
_cell.length_a   1.000
_cell.length_b   1.000
_cell.length_c   1.000
_cell.angle_alpha   90.00
_cell.angle_beta   90.00
_cell.angle_gamma   90.00
#
_symmetry.space_group_name_H-M   'P 1'
#
loop_
_entity.id
_entity.type
_entity.pdbx_description
1 polymer ?
#
loop_
_entity_poly.entity_id
_entity_poly.type
_entity_poly.pdbx_seq_one_letter_code
_entity_poly.pdbx_strand_id
1 'polypeptide(L)'
;MAAVEAAVVSSSSLETDRAQVPGTAGTAAATAATSTATAAAAAAAAAARAGTEARLSKAALATKLLSLSGVFAVHKPKGPTSAELLNRLKEKLLAEAGMPSPEWTKRKKQTLKIGHGGTLDSAARGVLVVGIGRGTKLLTSMLSGSKRYIAIGELGKATDTLDSTGKVTEEKPYDKITQEDIEGILQKFTGNIMQVPPLYSALKKDGQRLSTLMKRGEAVEAKPARPVTVYSLSLQKFQPPFFTLDVECGGGFYIRSLVSDIGKELSSCANVLELTRTKQGPFTLEEHALPEDRWTIDDIAQSLEHCSSLLPAELALKKSKPEEPNEQALSCEYITLNESKREDDVIKTC
;
A
#
# COMPACT_ATOMS: atom_id res chain seq x y z
N MET A 1 15.97 0.39 42.83
CA MET A 1 15.15 1.08 43.86
C MET A 1 13.92 1.64 43.15
N ALA A 2 12.69 1.39 43.60
CA ALA A 2 12.26 0.47 44.66
C ALA A 2 10.97 -0.25 44.21
N ALA A 3 10.76 -1.46 44.72
CA ALA A 3 9.47 -2.16 44.64
C ALA A 3 8.70 -1.96 45.95
N VAL A 4 7.38 -2.16 45.91
CA VAL A 4 6.53 -2.27 47.11
C VAL A 4 5.65 -3.50 46.94
N GLU A 5 5.43 -4.23 48.02
CA GLU A 5 4.94 -5.61 48.01
C GLU A 5 3.41 -5.76 48.02
N ALA A 6 2.95 -6.99 47.82
CA ALA A 6 1.56 -7.37 48.00
C ALA A 6 1.19 -7.58 49.48
N ALA A 7 -0.10 -7.54 49.78
CA ALA A 7 -0.65 -8.05 51.03
C ALA A 7 -1.88 -8.93 50.73
N VAL A 8 -1.83 -10.19 51.16
CA VAL A 8 -2.97 -11.11 51.16
C VAL A 8 -3.40 -11.30 52.61
N VAL A 9 -4.71 -11.18 52.88
CA VAL A 9 -5.33 -11.58 54.15
C VAL A 9 -6.55 -12.45 53.83
N SER A 10 -6.82 -13.43 54.68
CA SER A 10 -7.75 -14.54 54.42
C SER A 10 -8.78 -14.69 55.53
N SER A 11 -9.78 -15.54 55.26
CA SER A 11 -10.66 -16.25 56.20
C SER A 11 -11.53 -15.45 57.20
N SER A 12 -12.83 -15.74 57.14
CA SER A 12 -13.55 -16.30 58.30
C SER A 12 -14.71 -17.19 57.80
N SER A 13 -15.24 -18.04 58.67
CA SER A 13 -16.33 -18.99 58.37
C SER A 13 -17.43 -18.88 59.44
N LEU A 14 -18.18 -19.96 59.71
CA LEU A 14 -19.34 -20.07 60.65
C LEU A 14 -20.69 -19.63 60.00
N GLU A 15 -21.83 -20.33 60.17
CA GLU A 15 -22.06 -21.65 60.80
C GLU A 15 -23.37 -22.35 60.32
N THR A 16 -23.68 -23.50 60.92
CA THR A 16 -24.82 -24.45 60.78
C THR A 16 -26.24 -23.83 60.84
N ASP A 17 -27.36 -24.48 60.48
CA ASP A 17 -27.79 -25.92 60.45
C ASP A 17 -28.97 -26.10 59.41
N ARG A 18 -29.79 -27.16 59.20
CA ARG A 18 -30.07 -28.49 59.83
C ARG A 18 -30.72 -29.48 58.80
N ALA A 19 -31.02 -30.71 59.24
CA ALA A 19 -31.73 -31.80 58.49
C ALA A 19 -33.28 -31.60 58.42
N GLN A 20 -34.17 -32.45 57.82
CA GLN A 20 -34.17 -33.90 57.52
C GLN A 20 -35.32 -34.21 56.49
N VAL A 21 -35.15 -34.88 55.31
CA VAL A 21 -35.23 -36.35 54.98
C VAL A 21 -36.61 -37.01 55.28
N PRO A 22 -37.19 -37.99 54.51
CA PRO A 22 -36.89 -38.60 53.20
C PRO A 22 -38.09 -38.71 52.18
N GLY A 23 -37.85 -39.33 51.01
CA GLY A 23 -38.88 -40.02 50.17
C GLY A 23 -39.15 -39.39 48.79
N THR A 24 -39.49 -40.12 47.72
CA THR A 24 -39.58 -41.58 47.47
C THR A 24 -39.10 -41.92 46.05
N ALA A 25 -38.70 -43.17 45.78
CA ALA A 25 -38.31 -43.59 44.43
C ALA A 25 -39.50 -43.58 43.46
N GLY A 26 -39.31 -43.01 42.26
CA GLY A 26 -40.32 -42.96 41.20
C GLY A 26 -39.67 -42.91 39.81
N THR A 27 -40.13 -43.75 38.89
CA THR A 27 -39.57 -43.89 37.53
C THR A 27 -39.90 -42.70 36.63
N ALA A 28 -38.86 -42.01 36.13
CA ALA A 28 -39.00 -40.89 35.19
C ALA A 28 -38.04 -40.97 33.97
N ALA A 29 -37.59 -42.17 33.61
CA ALA A 29 -36.67 -42.42 32.49
C ALA A 29 -37.38 -42.35 31.11
N ALA A 30 -37.98 -41.20 30.79
CA ALA A 30 -38.67 -40.96 29.52
C ALA A 30 -38.59 -39.50 29.01
N THR A 31 -38.52 -38.50 29.90
CA THR A 31 -38.65 -37.07 29.51
C THR A 31 -37.33 -36.35 29.24
N ALA A 32 -36.20 -36.87 29.73
CA ALA A 32 -34.88 -36.23 29.59
C ALA A 32 -34.27 -36.32 28.18
N ALA A 33 -34.72 -37.26 27.34
CA ALA A 33 -34.25 -37.41 25.96
C ALA A 33 -34.83 -36.34 25.01
N THR A 34 -36.05 -35.88 25.27
CA THR A 34 -36.75 -34.90 24.41
C THR A 34 -36.20 -33.48 24.58
N SER A 35 -35.76 -33.13 25.79
CA SER A 35 -35.15 -31.83 26.11
C SER A 35 -33.74 -31.66 25.52
N THR A 36 -32.94 -32.74 25.49
CA THR A 36 -31.59 -32.68 24.91
C THR A 36 -31.62 -32.64 23.38
N ALA A 37 -32.51 -33.39 22.74
CA ALA A 37 -32.72 -33.34 21.30
C ALA A 37 -33.21 -31.95 20.82
N THR A 38 -34.14 -31.32 21.56
CA THR A 38 -34.62 -29.97 21.23
C THR A 38 -33.58 -28.89 21.49
N ALA A 39 -32.78 -28.99 22.56
CA ALA A 39 -31.64 -28.08 22.79
C ALA A 39 -30.57 -28.20 21.69
N ALA A 40 -30.24 -29.41 21.25
CA ALA A 40 -29.29 -29.64 20.14
C ALA A 40 -29.81 -29.08 18.81
N ALA A 41 -31.10 -29.27 18.51
CA ALA A 41 -31.74 -28.70 17.32
C ALA A 41 -31.77 -27.16 17.36
N ALA A 42 -32.04 -26.56 18.52
CA ALA A 42 -31.99 -25.11 18.70
C ALA A 42 -30.57 -24.54 18.52
N ALA A 43 -29.54 -25.21 19.07
CA ALA A 43 -28.14 -24.84 18.88
C ALA A 43 -27.71 -24.95 17.41
N ALA A 44 -28.10 -26.02 16.71
CA ALA A 44 -27.84 -26.18 15.28
C ALA A 44 -28.55 -25.09 14.44
N ALA A 45 -29.79 -24.75 14.77
CA ALA A 45 -30.54 -23.67 14.10
C ALA A 45 -29.92 -22.29 14.37
N ALA A 46 -29.42 -22.02 15.58
CA ALA A 46 -28.71 -20.79 15.91
C ALA A 46 -27.37 -20.68 15.15
N ALA A 47 -26.58 -21.77 15.11
CA ALA A 47 -25.35 -21.83 14.33
C ALA A 47 -25.60 -21.65 12.83
N ALA A 48 -26.68 -22.23 12.28
CA ALA A 48 -27.08 -22.05 10.90
C ALA A 48 -27.48 -20.59 10.59
N ARG A 49 -28.24 -19.93 11.48
CA ARG A 49 -28.60 -18.50 11.36
C ARG A 49 -27.36 -17.62 11.38
N ALA A 50 -26.49 -17.78 12.37
CA ALA A 50 -25.23 -17.04 12.46
C ALA A 50 -24.33 -17.26 11.23
N GLY A 51 -24.29 -18.49 10.69
CA GLY A 51 -23.60 -18.80 9.43
C GLY A 51 -24.20 -18.10 8.21
N THR A 52 -25.53 -17.98 8.14
CA THR A 52 -26.23 -17.22 7.08
C THR A 52 -26.00 -15.72 7.24
N GLU A 53 -26.13 -15.15 8.44
CA GLU A 53 -25.88 -13.73 8.73
C GLU A 53 -24.43 -13.34 8.41
N ALA A 54 -23.45 -14.15 8.83
CA ALA A 54 -22.03 -13.95 8.51
C ALA A 54 -21.70 -14.12 7.01
N ARG A 55 -22.53 -14.86 6.26
CA ARG A 55 -22.42 -14.97 4.79
C ARG A 55 -23.05 -13.78 4.08
N LEU A 56 -24.17 -13.27 4.58
CA LEU A 56 -24.84 -12.07 4.07
C LEU A 56 -23.99 -10.81 4.32
N SER A 57 -23.37 -10.67 5.50
CA SER A 57 -22.47 -9.55 5.79
C SER A 57 -21.22 -9.56 4.91
N LYS A 58 -20.59 -10.73 4.70
CA LYS A 58 -19.48 -10.89 3.74
C LYS A 58 -19.90 -10.58 2.30
N ALA A 59 -21.09 -11.00 1.87
CA ALA A 59 -21.61 -10.63 0.55
C ALA A 59 -21.78 -9.10 0.42
N ALA A 60 -22.32 -8.43 1.43
CA ALA A 60 -22.45 -6.97 1.46
C ALA A 60 -21.08 -6.25 1.44
N LEU A 61 -20.09 -6.73 2.21
CA LEU A 61 -18.72 -6.20 2.20
C LEU A 61 -18.04 -6.40 0.83
N ALA A 62 -18.22 -7.55 0.19
CA ALA A 62 -17.72 -7.79 -1.17
C ALA A 62 -18.36 -6.84 -2.20
N THR A 63 -19.68 -6.61 -2.12
CA THR A 63 -20.37 -5.62 -2.96
C THR A 63 -19.85 -4.21 -2.69
N LYS A 64 -19.66 -3.82 -1.42
CA LYS A 64 -19.11 -2.51 -1.03
C LYS A 64 -17.70 -2.31 -1.59
N LEU A 65 -16.79 -3.26 -1.36
CA LEU A 65 -15.41 -3.24 -1.85
C LEU A 65 -15.34 -3.12 -3.38
N LEU A 66 -16.16 -3.88 -4.11
CA LEU A 66 -16.17 -3.83 -5.58
C LEU A 66 -16.80 -2.55 -6.15
N SER A 67 -17.58 -1.81 -5.34
CA SER A 67 -18.12 -0.50 -5.70
C SER A 67 -17.10 0.66 -5.52
N LEU A 68 -16.09 0.49 -4.67
CA LEU A 68 -15.11 1.53 -4.34
C LEU A 68 -14.36 2.01 -5.60
N SER A 69 -14.38 3.32 -5.85
CA SER A 69 -13.94 3.89 -7.12
C SER A 69 -13.45 5.34 -6.98
N GLY A 70 -12.17 5.53 -6.64
CA GLY A 70 -11.53 6.86 -6.58
C GLY A 70 -10.04 6.77 -6.25
N VAL A 71 -9.48 7.86 -5.75
CA VAL A 71 -8.10 7.91 -5.24
C VAL A 71 -8.08 8.40 -3.79
N PHE A 72 -7.19 7.81 -3.00
CA PHE A 72 -6.96 8.08 -1.59
C PHE A 72 -5.46 7.97 -1.30
N ALA A 73 -5.01 8.26 -0.08
CA ALA A 73 -3.61 8.06 0.32
C ALA A 73 -3.47 7.00 1.42
N VAL A 74 -2.35 6.28 1.41
CA VAL A 74 -1.91 5.43 2.51
C VAL A 74 -0.52 5.85 2.97
N HIS A 75 -0.22 5.65 4.25
CA HIS A 75 1.14 5.78 4.75
C HIS A 75 1.96 4.54 4.37
N LYS A 76 3.01 4.73 3.56
CA LYS A 76 4.02 3.70 3.31
C LYS A 76 5.12 3.80 4.40
N PRO A 77 5.36 2.76 5.22
CA PRO A 77 6.52 2.71 6.10
C PRO A 77 7.84 2.45 5.33
N LYS A 78 8.97 2.69 6.01
CA LYS A 78 10.32 2.27 5.56
C LYS A 78 10.38 0.74 5.55
N GLY A 79 10.98 0.15 4.51
CA GLY A 79 11.07 -1.31 4.32
C GLY A 79 10.45 -1.78 2.99
N PRO A 80 9.12 -2.02 2.93
CA PRO A 80 8.47 -2.64 1.77
C PRO A 80 8.58 -1.76 0.52
N THR A 81 8.55 -2.36 -0.67
CA THR A 81 8.35 -1.59 -1.91
C THR A 81 6.91 -1.09 -2.04
N SER A 82 6.70 -0.07 -2.88
CA SER A 82 5.35 0.42 -3.20
C SER A 82 4.43 -0.65 -3.82
N ALA A 83 4.99 -1.73 -4.38
CA ALA A 83 4.21 -2.83 -4.95
C ALA A 83 3.83 -3.88 -3.88
N GLU A 84 4.73 -4.21 -2.95
CA GLU A 84 4.41 -5.06 -1.80
C GLU A 84 3.34 -4.43 -0.91
N LEU A 85 3.44 -3.12 -0.64
CA LEU A 85 2.43 -2.39 0.14
C LEU A 85 1.04 -2.49 -0.50
N LEU A 86 0.98 -2.29 -1.82
CA LEU A 86 -0.26 -2.35 -2.61
C LEU A 86 -0.86 -3.77 -2.63
N ASN A 87 -0.04 -4.81 -2.62
CA ASN A 87 -0.49 -6.19 -2.51
C ASN A 87 -1.05 -6.49 -1.11
N ARG A 88 -0.35 -6.12 -0.02
CA ARG A 88 -0.84 -6.28 1.36
C ARG A 88 -2.17 -5.59 1.59
N LEU A 89 -2.32 -4.37 1.10
CA LEU A 89 -3.57 -3.61 1.11
C LEU A 89 -4.69 -4.36 0.37
N LYS A 90 -4.40 -4.90 -0.81
CA LYS A 90 -5.35 -5.71 -1.60
C LYS A 90 -5.74 -7.01 -0.90
N GLU A 91 -4.78 -7.68 -0.26
CA GLU A 91 -4.97 -8.93 0.50
C GLU A 91 -5.85 -8.70 1.73
N LYS A 92 -5.59 -7.64 2.51
CA LYS A 92 -6.42 -7.23 3.66
C LYS A 92 -7.88 -7.01 3.28
N LEU A 93 -8.13 -6.17 2.26
CA LEU A 93 -9.49 -5.84 1.83
C LEU A 93 -10.26 -7.06 1.28
N LEU A 94 -9.57 -7.94 0.53
CA LEU A 94 -10.20 -9.17 0.05
C LEU A 94 -10.50 -10.14 1.20
N ALA A 95 -9.63 -10.26 2.20
CA ALA A 95 -9.87 -11.09 3.39
C ALA A 95 -11.05 -10.57 4.23
N GLU A 96 -11.15 -9.25 4.43
CA GLU A 96 -12.26 -8.57 5.09
C GLU A 96 -13.60 -8.83 4.38
N ALA A 97 -13.61 -8.69 3.04
CA ALA A 97 -14.76 -9.04 2.20
C ALA A 97 -15.05 -10.56 2.11
N GLY A 98 -14.23 -11.42 2.74
CA GLY A 98 -14.36 -12.88 2.63
C GLY A 98 -14.12 -13.44 1.22
N MET A 99 -13.44 -12.68 0.37
CA MET A 99 -13.13 -13.03 -1.02
C MET A 99 -11.79 -13.79 -1.12
N PRO A 100 -11.62 -14.67 -2.13
CA PRO A 100 -10.35 -15.37 -2.33
C PRO A 100 -9.22 -14.39 -2.66
N SER A 101 -8.04 -14.65 -2.09
CA SER A 101 -6.81 -13.90 -2.39
C SER A 101 -6.42 -14.05 -3.87
N PRO A 102 -5.75 -13.06 -4.52
CA PRO A 102 -5.49 -13.11 -5.95
C PRO A 102 -4.44 -14.16 -6.31
N GLU A 103 -4.87 -15.31 -6.85
CA GLU A 103 -3.96 -16.26 -7.50
C GLU A 103 -3.14 -15.55 -8.59
N TRP A 104 -1.81 -15.72 -8.56
CA TRP A 104 -0.89 -15.14 -9.55
C TRP A 104 -0.93 -15.92 -10.88
N THR A 105 -2.09 -15.96 -11.53
CA THR A 105 -2.26 -16.54 -12.88
C THR A 105 -2.30 -15.43 -13.93
N LYS A 106 -1.31 -15.44 -14.84
CA LYS A 106 -0.96 -14.32 -15.76
C LYS A 106 -2.05 -13.83 -16.75
N ARG A 107 -3.28 -14.36 -16.73
CA ARG A 107 -4.32 -14.11 -17.75
C ARG A 107 -5.77 -13.95 -17.23
N LYS A 108 -6.04 -13.87 -15.92
CA LYS A 108 -7.41 -13.59 -15.40
C LYS A 108 -7.64 -12.10 -15.11
N LYS A 109 -8.88 -11.64 -15.35
CA LYS A 109 -9.38 -10.29 -15.01
C LYS A 109 -9.27 -10.08 -13.50
N GLN A 110 -8.53 -9.07 -13.03
CA GLN A 110 -8.32 -8.86 -11.59
C GLN A 110 -9.63 -8.58 -10.86
N THR A 111 -9.92 -9.37 -9.82
CA THR A 111 -11.13 -9.25 -8.98
C THR A 111 -11.29 -7.86 -8.40
N LEU A 112 -10.26 -7.35 -7.72
CA LEU A 112 -10.13 -5.95 -7.31
C LEU A 112 -9.05 -5.27 -8.14
N LYS A 113 -9.40 -4.15 -8.79
CA LYS A 113 -8.47 -3.32 -9.56
C LYS A 113 -7.91 -2.19 -8.68
N ILE A 114 -6.61 -2.22 -8.44
CA ILE A 114 -5.92 -1.25 -7.58
C ILE A 114 -4.55 -0.87 -8.19
N GLY A 115 -4.04 0.33 -7.89
CA GLY A 115 -2.78 0.86 -8.44
C GLY A 115 -2.24 2.02 -7.60
N HIS A 116 -0.98 2.43 -7.82
CA HIS A 116 -0.35 3.56 -7.10
C HIS A 116 0.03 4.73 -8.02
N GLY A 117 -0.11 5.97 -7.53
CA GLY A 117 0.07 7.21 -8.27
C GLY A 117 1.52 7.65 -8.47
N GLY A 118 2.48 6.97 -7.85
CA GLY A 118 3.90 7.20 -8.07
C GLY A 118 4.76 6.45 -7.07
N THR A 119 5.68 5.63 -7.57
CA THR A 119 6.59 4.82 -6.76
C THR A 119 7.29 5.68 -5.70
N LEU A 120 7.38 5.14 -4.50
CA LEU A 120 8.23 5.60 -3.41
C LEU A 120 9.20 4.46 -3.08
N ASP A 121 10.48 4.81 -2.93
CA ASP A 121 11.56 3.83 -2.73
C ASP A 121 11.36 3.00 -1.46
N SER A 122 11.93 1.80 -1.41
CA SER A 122 11.80 0.87 -0.26
C SER A 122 12.32 1.50 1.03
N ALA A 123 13.47 2.19 0.97
CA ALA A 123 14.09 2.92 2.08
C ALA A 123 13.33 4.18 2.52
N ALA A 124 12.38 4.67 1.72
CA ALA A 124 11.62 5.89 2.00
C ALA A 124 10.28 5.59 2.68
N ARG A 125 9.77 6.56 3.46
CA ARG A 125 8.45 6.52 4.11
C ARG A 125 7.53 7.66 3.62
N GLY A 126 6.25 7.65 4.00
CA GLY A 126 5.32 8.76 3.75
C GLY A 126 4.19 8.45 2.75
N VAL A 127 3.64 9.49 2.13
CA VAL A 127 2.43 9.43 1.27
C VAL A 127 2.63 8.50 0.07
N LEU A 128 1.74 7.52 -0.09
CA LEU A 128 1.52 6.81 -1.36
C LEU A 128 0.06 6.99 -1.78
N VAL A 129 -0.18 7.76 -2.85
CA VAL A 129 -1.53 7.86 -3.44
C VAL A 129 -1.88 6.53 -4.10
N VAL A 130 -3.04 5.97 -3.74
CA VAL A 130 -3.60 4.72 -4.23
C VAL A 130 -4.88 5.01 -5.00
N GLY A 131 -5.09 4.29 -6.10
CA GLY A 131 -6.32 4.35 -6.89
C GLY A 131 -7.00 3.00 -6.91
N ILE A 132 -8.31 3.00 -6.67
CA ILE A 132 -9.17 1.80 -6.61
C ILE A 132 -10.29 1.93 -7.65
N GLY A 133 -10.74 0.80 -8.20
CA GLY A 133 -11.81 0.78 -9.21
C GLY A 133 -11.49 1.66 -10.42
N ARG A 134 -12.39 2.58 -10.78
CA ARG A 134 -12.19 3.52 -11.90
C ARG A 134 -11.16 4.60 -11.59
N GLY A 135 -10.94 4.94 -10.31
CA GLY A 135 -9.94 5.92 -9.87
C GLY A 135 -8.50 5.55 -10.24
N THR A 136 -8.22 4.29 -10.55
CA THR A 136 -6.97 3.87 -11.20
C THR A 136 -6.65 4.62 -12.50
N LYS A 137 -7.64 5.22 -13.18
CA LYS A 137 -7.44 6.08 -14.36
C LYS A 137 -6.82 7.45 -14.02
N LEU A 138 -7.00 7.92 -12.78
CA LEU A 138 -6.53 9.25 -12.32
C LEU A 138 -5.05 9.24 -11.93
N LEU A 139 -4.48 8.05 -11.69
CA LEU A 139 -3.10 7.90 -11.22
C LEU A 139 -2.04 8.48 -12.16
N THR A 140 -2.37 8.68 -13.44
CA THR A 140 -1.48 9.35 -14.41
C THR A 140 -1.19 10.80 -14.04
N SER A 141 -2.15 11.58 -13.51
CA SER A 141 -1.89 12.96 -13.07
C SER A 141 -1.06 13.00 -11.79
N MET A 142 -1.17 11.97 -10.94
CA MET A 142 -0.37 11.84 -9.71
C MET A 142 1.11 11.56 -9.98
N LEU A 143 1.47 11.10 -11.20
CA LEU A 143 2.86 10.96 -11.64
C LEU A 143 3.49 12.33 -11.94
N SER A 144 2.79 13.20 -12.67
CA SER A 144 3.28 14.53 -13.08
C SER A 144 3.13 15.62 -12.01
N GLY A 145 2.08 15.57 -11.18
CA GLY A 145 1.81 16.57 -10.13
C GLY A 145 2.89 16.69 -9.04
N SER A 146 2.88 17.80 -8.30
CA SER A 146 3.94 18.12 -7.32
C SER A 146 4.02 17.11 -6.17
N LYS A 147 5.20 17.03 -5.55
CA LYS A 147 5.53 16.13 -4.44
C LYS A 147 6.45 16.88 -3.49
N ARG A 148 6.18 16.81 -2.18
CA ARG A 148 7.05 17.41 -1.15
C ARG A 148 7.72 16.33 -0.32
N TYR A 149 8.98 16.57 0.03
CA TYR A 149 9.84 15.62 0.72
C TYR A 149 10.64 16.32 1.82
N ILE A 150 10.74 15.66 2.97
CA ILE A 150 11.82 15.89 3.93
C ILE A 150 12.89 14.82 3.68
N ALA A 151 14.12 15.25 3.44
CA ALA A 151 15.25 14.38 3.10
C ALA A 151 16.42 14.65 4.04
N ILE A 152 16.97 13.61 4.66
CA ILE A 152 18.20 13.71 5.45
C ILE A 152 19.32 13.13 4.61
N GLY A 153 20.29 13.97 4.24
CA GLY A 153 21.54 13.57 3.62
C GLY A 153 22.63 13.30 4.65
N GLU A 154 23.56 12.41 4.32
CA GLU A 154 24.83 12.19 5.01
C GLU A 154 25.97 12.61 4.08
N LEU A 155 26.78 13.58 4.50
CA LEU A 155 28.01 14.03 3.83
C LEU A 155 29.15 13.03 4.05
N GLY A 156 30.13 13.08 3.14
CA GLY A 156 31.37 12.30 3.23
C GLY A 156 31.25 10.83 2.82
N LYS A 157 30.07 10.35 2.41
CA LYS A 157 29.86 8.99 1.88
C LYS A 157 28.90 9.00 0.69
N ALA A 158 29.33 8.45 -0.44
CA ALA A 158 28.46 8.07 -1.56
C ALA A 158 28.28 6.54 -1.65
N THR A 159 27.12 6.12 -2.15
CA THR A 159 26.72 4.72 -2.28
C THR A 159 26.20 4.41 -3.69
N ASP A 160 26.24 3.14 -4.11
CA ASP A 160 25.82 2.73 -5.47
C ASP A 160 24.31 2.96 -5.73
N THR A 161 23.48 2.98 -4.69
CA THR A 161 22.04 3.32 -4.75
C THR A 161 21.74 4.82 -4.64
N LEU A 162 22.74 5.63 -4.26
CA LEU A 162 22.59 7.01 -3.76
C LEU A 162 21.72 7.15 -2.49
N ASP A 163 21.58 6.06 -1.72
CA ASP A 163 20.96 6.04 -0.39
C ASP A 163 21.67 5.09 0.59
N SER A 164 21.28 5.15 1.86
CA SER A 164 21.83 4.34 2.96
C SER A 164 21.58 2.82 2.86
N THR A 165 20.99 2.32 1.78
CA THR A 165 20.83 0.87 1.52
C THR A 165 21.82 0.32 0.49
N GLY A 166 22.60 1.18 -0.16
CA GLY A 166 23.65 0.79 -1.09
C GLY A 166 24.98 0.43 -0.41
N LYS A 167 25.91 -0.07 -1.21
CA LYS A 167 27.32 -0.22 -0.81
C LYS A 167 28.02 1.12 -0.93
N VAL A 168 28.88 1.47 0.03
CA VAL A 168 29.75 2.64 -0.07
C VAL A 168 30.69 2.48 -1.27
N THR A 169 30.76 3.52 -2.11
CA THR A 169 31.59 3.57 -3.32
C THR A 169 32.70 4.62 -3.24
N GLU A 170 32.54 5.64 -2.41
CA GLU A 170 33.49 6.73 -2.21
C GLU A 170 33.26 7.34 -0.82
N GLU A 171 34.33 7.60 -0.08
CA GLU A 171 34.32 8.42 1.13
C GLU A 171 35.22 9.64 0.95
N LYS A 172 34.82 10.80 1.50
CA LYS A 172 35.54 12.08 1.38
C LYS A 172 35.42 12.91 2.67
N PRO A 173 36.37 13.82 2.95
CA PRO A 173 36.24 14.79 4.04
C PRO A 173 34.99 15.69 3.87
N TYR A 174 34.47 16.16 4.99
CA TYR A 174 33.35 17.10 5.07
C TYR A 174 33.51 18.16 6.17
N ASP A 175 34.63 18.10 6.91
CA ASP A 175 34.94 18.83 8.15
C ASP A 175 35.05 20.34 7.99
N LYS A 176 35.06 20.82 6.74
CA LYS A 176 35.13 22.24 6.36
C LYS A 176 33.82 22.79 5.78
N ILE A 177 32.83 21.94 5.51
CA ILE A 177 31.55 22.35 4.93
C ILE A 177 30.73 23.06 6.01
N THR A 178 30.33 24.29 5.76
CA THR A 178 29.48 25.08 6.66
C THR A 178 27.99 25.01 6.28
N GLN A 179 27.13 25.66 7.06
CA GLN A 179 25.71 25.77 6.71
C GLN A 179 25.52 26.67 5.47
N GLU A 180 26.29 27.76 5.44
CA GLU A 180 26.31 28.79 4.40
C GLU A 180 26.80 28.24 3.05
N ASP A 181 27.77 27.31 3.05
CA ASP A 181 28.21 26.60 1.85
C ASP A 181 27.04 25.85 1.17
N ILE A 182 26.22 25.15 1.97
CA ILE A 182 25.06 24.40 1.47
C ILE A 182 23.98 25.37 0.97
N GLU A 183 23.62 26.37 1.77
CA GLU A 183 22.61 27.37 1.42
C GLU A 183 22.97 28.12 0.13
N GLY A 184 24.25 28.51 -0.02
CA GLY A 184 24.77 29.20 -1.19
C GLY A 184 24.69 28.42 -2.50
N ILE A 185 24.62 27.07 -2.45
CA ILE A 185 24.47 26.24 -3.66
C ILE A 185 23.03 25.80 -3.95
N LEU A 186 22.07 25.88 -3.00
CA LEU A 186 20.70 25.40 -3.23
C LEU A 186 20.01 26.05 -4.44
N GLN A 187 20.33 27.31 -4.75
CA GLN A 187 19.78 28.01 -5.91
C GLN A 187 20.15 27.33 -7.25
N LYS A 188 21.30 26.66 -7.34
CA LYS A 188 21.73 25.89 -8.53
C LYS A 188 20.82 24.68 -8.81
N PHE A 189 20.10 24.21 -7.79
CA PHE A 189 19.21 23.06 -7.82
C PHE A 189 17.72 23.44 -7.77
N THR A 190 17.39 24.73 -7.88
CA THR A 190 16.03 25.27 -7.79
C THR A 190 15.52 25.73 -9.16
N GLY A 191 14.21 25.68 -9.40
CA GLY A 191 13.61 26.04 -10.69
C GLY A 191 13.64 24.90 -11.71
N ASN A 192 13.78 25.24 -13.00
CA ASN A 192 13.82 24.25 -14.09
C ASN A 192 15.27 23.85 -14.37
N ILE A 193 15.63 22.60 -14.06
CA ILE A 193 16.99 22.08 -14.18
C ILE A 193 17.05 20.76 -14.96
N MET A 194 18.25 20.36 -15.36
CA MET A 194 18.51 19.06 -15.99
C MET A 194 19.09 18.09 -14.95
N GLN A 195 18.45 16.95 -14.74
CA GLN A 195 18.88 15.95 -13.74
C GLN A 195 19.13 14.58 -14.36
N VAL A 196 20.23 13.93 -13.98
CA VAL A 196 20.53 12.53 -14.33
C VAL A 196 19.78 11.58 -13.38
N PRO A 197 18.92 10.68 -13.89
CA PRO A 197 18.24 9.67 -13.07
C PRO A 197 19.23 8.64 -12.48
N PRO A 198 19.01 8.13 -11.26
CA PRO A 198 19.85 7.09 -10.68
C PRO A 198 19.66 5.75 -11.40
N LEU A 199 20.71 4.92 -11.44
CA LEU A 199 20.68 3.56 -12.00
C LEU A 199 19.63 2.69 -11.30
N TYR A 200 19.58 2.75 -9.96
CA TYR A 200 18.53 2.14 -9.16
C TYR A 200 17.23 2.95 -9.20
N SER A 201 16.57 2.96 -10.36
CA SER A 201 15.29 3.64 -10.60
C SER A 201 14.24 2.75 -11.28
N ALA A 202 13.00 3.23 -11.33
CA ALA A 202 11.87 2.58 -12.00
C ALA A 202 11.81 2.81 -13.53
N LEU A 203 12.78 3.55 -14.10
CA LEU A 203 12.92 3.73 -15.54
C LEU A 203 13.21 2.41 -16.25
N LYS A 204 13.08 2.38 -17.58
CA LYS A 204 13.25 1.16 -18.38
C LYS A 204 14.39 1.25 -19.41
N LYS A 205 15.02 0.09 -19.63
CA LYS A 205 15.82 -0.27 -20.82
C LYS A 205 15.23 -1.60 -21.30
N ASP A 206 14.87 -1.66 -22.58
CA ASP A 206 14.38 -2.86 -23.27
C ASP A 206 13.26 -3.62 -22.52
N GLY A 207 12.24 -2.85 -22.12
CA GLY A 207 11.06 -3.35 -21.39
C GLY A 207 11.28 -3.65 -19.90
N GLN A 208 12.51 -3.91 -19.46
CA GLN A 208 12.89 -4.21 -18.07
C GLN A 208 13.21 -2.93 -17.28
N ARG A 209 13.09 -2.96 -15.95
CA ARG A 209 13.42 -1.80 -15.07
C ARG A 209 14.91 -1.75 -14.80
N LEU A 210 15.52 -0.55 -14.77
CA LEU A 210 16.96 -0.40 -14.48
C LEU A 210 17.33 -1.01 -13.11
N SER A 211 16.52 -0.74 -12.07
CA SER A 211 16.64 -1.37 -10.74
C SER A 211 16.47 -2.89 -10.71
N THR A 212 15.92 -3.53 -11.75
CA THR A 212 15.86 -5.00 -11.88
C THR A 212 17.14 -5.55 -12.53
N LEU A 213 17.67 -4.84 -13.53
CA LEU A 213 18.92 -5.17 -14.20
C LEU A 213 20.12 -5.03 -13.24
N MET A 214 20.22 -3.90 -12.53
CA MET A 214 21.24 -3.66 -11.50
C MET A 214 21.26 -4.76 -10.43
N LYS A 215 20.08 -5.20 -9.96
CA LYS A 215 19.97 -6.27 -8.94
C LYS A 215 20.39 -7.67 -9.42
N ARG A 216 20.65 -7.85 -10.72
CA ARG A 216 21.24 -9.08 -11.30
C ARG A 216 22.73 -8.92 -11.61
N GLY A 217 23.31 -7.74 -11.39
CA GLY A 217 24.68 -7.41 -11.83
C GLY A 217 24.80 -7.15 -13.33
N GLU A 218 23.69 -6.94 -14.05
CA GLU A 218 23.74 -6.55 -15.46
C GLU A 218 24.29 -5.12 -15.60
N ALA A 219 25.16 -4.87 -16.59
CA ALA A 219 25.74 -3.55 -16.82
C ALA A 219 24.67 -2.57 -17.37
N VAL A 220 24.36 -1.53 -16.61
CA VAL A 220 23.35 -0.52 -16.97
C VAL A 220 24.00 0.86 -17.09
N GLU A 221 23.90 1.45 -18.28
CA GLU A 221 24.29 2.84 -18.51
C GLU A 221 23.29 3.81 -17.88
N ALA A 222 23.77 4.96 -17.41
CA ALA A 222 22.90 6.04 -16.96
C ALA A 222 22.00 6.52 -18.11
N LYS A 223 20.74 6.84 -17.79
CA LYS A 223 19.87 7.55 -18.73
C LYS A 223 20.35 9.01 -18.85
N PRO A 224 20.25 9.64 -20.03
CA PRO A 224 20.66 11.04 -20.20
C PRO A 224 19.91 11.95 -19.23
N ALA A 225 20.53 13.09 -18.91
CA ALA A 225 19.90 14.13 -18.11
C ALA A 225 18.57 14.57 -18.74
N ARG A 226 17.57 14.85 -17.90
CA ARG A 226 16.22 15.21 -18.33
C ARG A 226 15.69 16.44 -17.59
N PRO A 227 14.79 17.23 -18.21
CA PRO A 227 14.20 18.38 -17.55
C PRO A 227 13.33 17.93 -16.37
N VAL A 228 13.51 18.64 -15.25
CA VAL A 228 12.74 18.50 -14.01
C VAL A 228 12.54 19.88 -13.39
N THR A 229 11.48 20.05 -12.60
CA THR A 229 11.18 21.31 -11.90
C THR A 229 11.26 21.10 -10.39
N VAL A 230 11.97 22.00 -9.71
CA VAL A 230 12.00 22.15 -8.25
C VAL A 230 11.33 23.48 -7.92
N TYR A 231 10.16 23.43 -7.28
CA TYR A 231 9.35 24.60 -6.95
C TYR A 231 9.86 25.32 -5.70
N SER A 232 10.39 24.56 -4.73
CA SER A 232 11.11 25.07 -3.57
C SER A 232 12.13 24.04 -3.08
N LEU A 233 13.23 24.55 -2.53
CA LEU A 233 14.32 23.78 -1.92
C LEU A 233 14.91 24.65 -0.81
N SER A 234 15.03 24.09 0.39
CA SER A 234 15.54 24.82 1.57
C SER A 234 16.28 23.89 2.52
N LEU A 235 17.31 24.42 3.18
CA LEU A 235 17.97 23.77 4.30
C LEU A 235 17.15 24.03 5.56
N GLN A 236 16.76 22.96 6.25
CA GLN A 236 15.96 23.02 7.49
C GLN A 236 16.82 22.81 8.73
N LYS A 237 17.94 22.10 8.59
CA LYS A 237 18.85 21.76 9.70
C LYS A 237 20.21 21.31 9.17
N PHE A 238 21.29 21.77 9.81
CA PHE A 238 22.65 21.30 9.56
C PHE A 238 23.31 20.82 10.86
N GLN A 239 23.77 19.57 10.88
CA GLN A 239 24.52 18.94 11.98
C GLN A 239 25.46 17.87 11.40
N PRO A 240 26.68 18.25 10.95
CA PRO A 240 27.63 17.38 10.27
C PRO A 240 27.80 15.98 10.90
N PRO A 241 27.85 14.89 10.10
CA PRO A 241 27.76 14.85 8.63
C PRO A 241 26.35 15.09 8.06
N PHE A 242 25.33 15.29 8.89
CA PHE A 242 23.93 15.28 8.46
C PHE A 242 23.38 16.66 8.07
N PHE A 243 22.55 16.68 7.04
CA PHE A 243 21.79 17.86 6.62
C PHE A 243 20.36 17.49 6.25
N THR A 244 19.39 18.33 6.59
CA THR A 244 17.97 18.10 6.33
C THR A 244 17.44 19.12 5.32
N LEU A 245 16.95 18.64 4.18
CA LEU A 245 16.31 19.45 3.15
C LEU A 245 14.79 19.31 3.21
N ASP A 246 14.07 20.40 2.97
CA ASP A 246 12.67 20.38 2.52
C ASP A 246 12.61 20.79 1.04
N VAL A 247 11.95 19.96 0.23
CA VAL A 247 11.94 20.04 -1.23
C VAL A 247 10.53 19.81 -1.77
N GLU A 248 9.92 20.79 -2.44
CA GLU A 248 8.74 20.56 -3.29
C GLU A 248 9.12 20.59 -4.77
N CYS A 249 8.84 19.49 -5.48
CA CYS A 249 9.29 19.25 -6.85
C CYS A 249 8.20 18.64 -7.74
N GLY A 250 8.39 18.74 -9.06
CA GLY A 250 7.50 18.14 -10.06
C GLY A 250 7.65 16.63 -10.20
N GLY A 251 6.82 16.05 -11.08
CA GLY A 251 6.91 14.64 -11.44
C GLY A 251 8.25 14.23 -12.04
N GLY A 252 8.88 13.19 -11.50
CA GLY A 252 10.10 12.61 -12.05
C GLY A 252 11.42 13.18 -11.50
N PHE A 253 11.38 14.10 -10.55
CA PHE A 253 12.55 14.49 -9.76
C PHE A 253 13.03 13.34 -8.86
N TYR A 254 14.35 13.21 -8.69
CA TYR A 254 14.98 12.25 -7.79
C TYR A 254 15.76 12.96 -6.67
N ILE A 255 15.22 12.87 -5.46
CA ILE A 255 15.88 13.38 -4.24
C ILE A 255 17.25 12.71 -4.01
N ARG A 256 17.40 11.44 -4.40
CA ARG A 256 18.66 10.69 -4.34
C ARG A 256 19.75 11.27 -5.25
N SER A 257 19.39 11.71 -6.47
CA SER A 257 20.34 12.45 -7.32
C SER A 257 20.70 13.80 -6.70
N LEU A 258 19.70 14.58 -6.28
CA LEU A 258 19.88 15.91 -5.64
C LEU A 258 20.91 15.86 -4.50
N VAL A 259 20.75 14.94 -3.55
CA VAL A 259 21.68 14.82 -2.41
C VAL A 259 23.08 14.42 -2.88
N SER A 260 23.23 13.50 -3.83
CA SER A 260 24.54 13.15 -4.38
C SER A 260 25.21 14.32 -5.12
N ASP A 261 24.40 15.14 -5.82
CA ASP A 261 24.89 16.24 -6.66
C ASP A 261 25.26 17.45 -5.80
N ILE A 262 24.52 17.72 -4.72
CA ILE A 262 24.92 18.64 -3.64
C ILE A 262 26.27 18.22 -3.04
N GLY A 263 26.45 16.93 -2.72
CA GLY A 263 27.72 16.43 -2.19
C GLY A 263 28.92 16.69 -3.11
N LYS A 264 28.74 16.54 -4.43
CA LYS A 264 29.77 16.82 -5.46
C LYS A 264 30.07 18.31 -5.58
N GLU A 265 29.04 19.15 -5.56
CA GLU A 265 29.16 20.61 -5.66
C GLU A 265 29.95 21.19 -4.47
N LEU A 266 29.82 20.58 -3.29
CA LEU A 266 30.61 20.87 -2.08
C LEU A 266 32.02 20.25 -2.09
N SER A 267 32.49 19.76 -3.25
CA SER A 267 33.76 19.03 -3.42
C SER A 267 33.94 17.78 -2.54
N SER A 268 32.84 17.24 -2.02
CA SER A 268 32.79 16.05 -1.17
C SER A 268 32.01 14.93 -1.88
N CYS A 269 31.24 14.15 -1.14
CA CYS A 269 30.22 13.21 -1.64
C CYS A 269 29.08 13.08 -0.61
N ALA A 270 27.93 12.54 -1.01
CA ALA A 270 26.79 12.36 -0.10
C ALA A 270 25.80 11.27 -0.56
N ASN A 271 25.02 10.75 0.39
CA ASN A 271 23.94 9.79 0.17
C ASN A 271 22.68 10.16 0.98
N VAL A 272 21.50 9.65 0.58
CA VAL A 272 20.26 9.85 1.34
C VAL A 272 20.17 8.85 2.50
N LEU A 273 20.31 9.34 3.73
CA LEU A 273 20.14 8.57 4.95
C LEU A 273 18.66 8.20 5.18
N GLU A 274 17.79 9.20 5.12
CA GLU A 274 16.34 9.08 5.34
C GLU A 274 15.56 9.90 4.33
N LEU A 275 14.40 9.40 3.90
CA LEU A 275 13.49 10.11 2.99
C LEU A 275 12.03 9.92 3.41
N THR A 276 11.33 11.04 3.60
CA THR A 276 9.90 11.07 3.93
C THR A 276 9.17 11.90 2.88
N ARG A 277 8.25 11.30 2.11
CA ARG A 277 7.34 12.04 1.21
C ARG A 277 6.16 12.57 2.02
N THR A 278 6.17 13.87 2.34
CA THR A 278 5.12 14.55 3.10
C THR A 278 3.91 14.92 2.24
N LYS A 279 4.08 15.05 0.91
CA LYS A 279 2.99 15.42 -0.01
C LYS A 279 3.09 14.71 -1.36
N GLN A 280 1.95 14.35 -1.95
CA GLN A 280 1.82 14.00 -3.37
C GLN A 280 0.52 14.56 -3.94
N GLY A 281 0.61 15.52 -4.87
CA GLY A 281 -0.57 16.26 -5.35
C GLY A 281 -1.20 17.02 -4.18
N PRO A 282 -2.54 16.93 -3.98
CA PRO A 282 -3.19 17.52 -2.81
C PRO A 282 -3.02 16.67 -1.53
N PHE A 283 -2.59 15.41 -1.63
CA PHE A 283 -2.55 14.49 -0.48
C PHE A 283 -1.32 14.74 0.40
N THR A 284 -1.55 15.10 1.65
CA THR A 284 -0.54 15.23 2.73
C THR A 284 -0.37 13.93 3.53
N LEU A 285 0.71 13.82 4.30
CA LEU A 285 0.97 12.68 5.18
C LEU A 285 0.15 12.74 6.46
N GLU A 286 -0.10 13.96 6.93
CA GLU A 286 -0.68 14.28 8.24
C GLU A 286 -2.21 14.16 8.24
N GLU A 287 -2.86 14.53 7.14
CA GLU A 287 -4.34 14.60 7.06
C GLU A 287 -4.95 13.43 6.26
N HIS A 288 -4.24 12.94 5.22
CA HIS A 288 -4.85 12.08 4.20
C HIS A 288 -4.34 10.63 4.17
N ALA A 289 -3.16 10.34 4.73
CA ALA A 289 -2.46 9.07 4.50
C ALA A 289 -2.84 7.99 5.52
N LEU A 290 -3.80 7.12 5.18
CA LEU A 290 -4.29 6.06 6.07
C LEU A 290 -3.15 5.13 6.57
N PRO A 291 -2.99 4.94 7.89
CA PRO A 291 -2.07 3.98 8.47
C PRO A 291 -2.56 2.53 8.29
N GLU A 292 -1.66 1.55 8.44
CA GLU A 292 -1.87 0.15 8.04
C GLU A 292 -2.91 -0.65 8.88
N ASP A 293 -3.24 -0.14 10.06
CA ASP A 293 -4.35 -0.58 10.92
C ASP A 293 -5.72 -0.10 10.42
N ARG A 294 -5.77 1.08 9.78
CA ARG A 294 -6.98 1.68 9.17
C ARG A 294 -7.16 1.37 7.68
N TRP A 295 -6.71 0.19 7.24
CA TRP A 295 -6.92 -0.30 5.87
C TRP A 295 -8.18 -1.19 5.79
N THR A 296 -9.30 -0.70 6.32
CA THR A 296 -10.61 -1.36 6.21
C THR A 296 -11.38 -0.88 4.97
N ILE A 297 -12.40 -1.63 4.56
CA ILE A 297 -13.31 -1.23 3.47
C ILE A 297 -14.03 0.09 3.83
N ASP A 298 -14.30 0.31 5.11
CA ASP A 298 -15.07 1.46 5.61
C ASP A 298 -14.20 2.71 5.82
N ASP A 299 -12.98 2.58 6.35
CA ASP A 299 -11.99 3.67 6.41
C ASP A 299 -11.65 4.19 5.00
N ILE A 300 -11.48 3.27 4.04
CA ILE A 300 -11.17 3.64 2.65
C ILE A 300 -12.38 4.28 1.97
N ALA A 301 -13.61 3.85 2.26
CA ALA A 301 -14.81 4.54 1.76
C ALA A 301 -14.86 6.00 2.26
N GLN A 302 -14.68 6.23 3.57
CA GLN A 302 -14.63 7.57 4.17
C GLN A 302 -13.48 8.41 3.59
N SER A 303 -12.30 7.82 3.41
CA SER A 303 -11.13 8.49 2.83
C SER A 303 -11.37 8.88 1.36
N LEU A 304 -12.02 8.03 0.56
CA LEU A 304 -12.41 8.33 -0.82
C LEU A 304 -13.41 9.48 -0.91
N GLU A 305 -14.39 9.53 0.01
CA GLU A 305 -15.36 10.62 0.10
C GLU A 305 -14.68 11.94 0.47
N HIS A 306 -13.88 11.95 1.54
CA HIS A 306 -13.10 13.12 1.96
C HIS A 306 -12.18 13.64 0.85
N CYS A 307 -11.41 12.75 0.23
CA CYS A 307 -10.46 13.08 -0.83
C CYS A 307 -11.11 13.46 -2.17
N SER A 308 -12.41 13.22 -2.36
CA SER A 308 -13.11 13.55 -3.62
C SER A 308 -13.11 15.05 -3.92
N SER A 309 -13.16 15.88 -2.87
CA SER A 309 -13.14 17.35 -2.93
C SER A 309 -11.80 17.94 -3.39
N LEU A 310 -10.71 17.20 -3.22
CA LEU A 310 -9.33 17.64 -3.46
C LEU A 310 -8.92 17.59 -4.94
N LEU A 311 -9.76 16.96 -5.79
CA LEU A 311 -9.46 16.68 -7.18
C LEU A 311 -10.15 17.72 -8.07
N PRO A 312 -9.43 18.42 -8.97
CA PRO A 312 -10.05 19.29 -9.96
C PRO A 312 -11.19 18.59 -10.72
N ALA A 313 -12.32 19.28 -10.89
CA ALA A 313 -13.56 18.69 -11.43
C ALA A 313 -13.39 18.02 -12.81
N GLU A 314 -12.43 18.49 -13.61
CA GLU A 314 -12.05 17.88 -14.91
C GLU A 314 -11.53 16.44 -14.79
N LEU A 315 -10.91 16.10 -13.65
CA LEU A 315 -10.47 14.73 -13.33
C LEU A 315 -11.61 13.89 -12.72
N ALA A 316 -12.63 14.52 -12.12
CA ALA A 316 -13.66 13.82 -11.37
C ALA A 316 -14.58 12.98 -12.29
N LEU A 317 -15.12 13.56 -13.37
CA LEU A 317 -15.95 12.83 -14.33
C LEU A 317 -15.84 13.35 -15.78
N LYS A 318 -15.32 12.50 -16.68
CA LYS A 318 -16.05 12.28 -17.93
C LYS A 318 -17.26 11.39 -17.59
N LYS A 319 -18.44 12.00 -17.46
CA LYS A 319 -19.71 11.27 -17.41
C LYS A 319 -19.80 10.45 -18.71
N SER A 320 -19.81 9.13 -18.62
CA SER A 320 -20.20 8.29 -19.74
C SER A 320 -21.66 8.59 -20.07
N LYS A 321 -21.98 8.70 -21.37
CA LYS A 321 -23.35 8.59 -21.85
C LYS A 321 -23.96 7.28 -21.30
N PRO A 322 -25.28 7.19 -21.05
CA PRO A 322 -25.92 5.90 -20.88
C PRO A 322 -25.61 5.04 -22.11
N GLU A 323 -25.11 3.82 -21.89
CA GLU A 323 -25.26 2.76 -22.88
C GLU A 323 -26.63 2.14 -22.64
N GLU A 324 -27.47 2.12 -23.68
CA GLU A 324 -28.74 1.40 -23.66
C GLU A 324 -28.49 -0.09 -23.35
N PRO A 325 -29.30 -0.74 -22.51
CA PRO A 325 -29.14 -2.15 -22.20
C PRO A 325 -29.49 -2.98 -23.44
N ASN A 326 -28.47 -3.50 -24.14
CA ASN A 326 -28.68 -4.44 -25.24
C ASN A 326 -29.20 -5.78 -24.69
N GLU A 327 -30.51 -5.97 -24.71
CA GLU A 327 -31.16 -7.25 -24.36
C GLU A 327 -30.79 -8.35 -25.36
N GLN A 328 -29.79 -9.15 -25.01
CA GLN A 328 -29.60 -10.47 -25.58
C GLN A 328 -29.61 -11.51 -24.47
N ALA A 329 -30.75 -12.18 -24.33
CA ALA A 329 -30.99 -13.17 -23.30
C ALA A 329 -30.06 -14.39 -23.50
N LEU A 330 -29.27 -14.70 -22.47
CA LEU A 330 -28.55 -15.96 -22.38
C LEU A 330 -29.49 -17.04 -21.85
N SER A 331 -30.24 -17.68 -22.74
CA SER A 331 -30.95 -18.91 -22.41
C SER A 331 -29.97 -20.04 -22.10
N CYS A 332 -30.17 -20.72 -20.97
CA CYS A 332 -29.41 -21.91 -20.65
C CYS A 332 -30.06 -23.15 -21.29
N GLU A 333 -29.37 -23.78 -22.24
CA GLU A 333 -29.59 -25.19 -22.54
C GLU A 333 -28.28 -25.97 -22.38
N TYR A 334 -28.30 -26.93 -21.44
CA TYR A 334 -27.41 -28.08 -21.45
C TYR A 334 -28.05 -29.15 -22.33
N ILE A 335 -27.26 -29.87 -23.15
CA ILE A 335 -27.18 -31.34 -23.09
C ILE A 335 -26.03 -31.88 -23.98
N THR A 336 -25.59 -33.07 -23.63
CA THR A 336 -24.35 -33.78 -24.00
C THR A 336 -24.37 -34.50 -25.36
N LEU A 337 -23.21 -35.09 -25.71
CA LEU A 337 -22.94 -36.10 -26.76
C LEU A 337 -22.66 -35.52 -28.17
N ASN A 338 -21.84 -36.13 -29.04
CA ASN A 338 -21.08 -37.40 -28.92
C ASN A 338 -19.72 -37.39 -29.65
N GLU A 339 -18.99 -38.51 -29.58
CA GLU A 339 -17.62 -38.69 -30.10
C GLU A 339 -17.49 -38.96 -31.63
N SER A 340 -16.23 -38.90 -32.08
CA SER A 340 -15.61 -39.72 -33.17
C SER A 340 -15.66 -39.27 -34.65
N LYS A 341 -14.47 -38.87 -35.15
CA LYS A 341 -13.75 -39.25 -36.41
C LYS A 341 -12.50 -38.34 -36.51
N ARG A 342 -11.26 -38.83 -36.60
CA ARG A 342 -10.60 -39.58 -37.71
C ARG A 342 -10.59 -38.75 -39.01
N GLU A 343 -9.42 -38.25 -39.40
CA GLU A 343 -8.58 -38.77 -40.53
C GLU A 343 -9.22 -38.38 -41.87
N ASP A 344 -8.57 -37.68 -42.81
CA ASP A 344 -7.21 -37.86 -43.34
C ASP A 344 -6.51 -36.55 -43.85
N ASP A 345 -5.30 -36.72 -44.38
CA ASP A 345 -4.47 -35.75 -45.12
C ASP A 345 -5.12 -35.11 -46.37
N VAL A 346 -4.58 -33.96 -46.81
CA VAL A 346 -3.84 -33.85 -48.09
C VAL A 346 -3.29 -32.42 -48.34
N ILE A 347 -2.05 -32.37 -48.83
CA ILE A 347 -1.27 -31.19 -49.22
C ILE A 347 -1.83 -30.51 -50.48
N LYS A 348 -1.86 -29.15 -50.50
CA LYS A 348 -1.47 -28.39 -51.71
C LYS A 348 -1.03 -26.95 -51.45
N THR A 349 -0.02 -26.54 -52.20
CA THR A 349 0.62 -25.22 -52.23
C THR A 349 -0.17 -24.21 -53.06
N CYS A 350 -0.22 -22.96 -52.59
CA CYS A 350 0.41 -21.79 -53.24
C CYS A 350 0.69 -20.71 -52.18
#